data_AF-A0A9D9E186-F1
#
_entry.id   AF-A0A9D9E186-F1
#
_cell.length_a   1.000
_cell.length_b   1.000
_cell.length_c   1.000
_cell.angle_alpha   90.00
_cell.angle_beta   90.00
_cell.angle_gamma   90.00
#
_symmetry.space_group_name_H-M   'P 1'
#
loop_
_entity.id
_entity.type
_entity.pdbx_description
1 polymer ?
#
loop_
_entity_poly.entity_id
_entity_poly.type
_entity_poly.pdbx_seq_one_letter_code
_entity_poly.pdbx_strand_id
1 'polypeptide(L)'
;MISEKNMEEIRVDSKDLILKDNKVSSGIIPQTSAQLKRSVVIEGNVDILGAVYGEKVLVHDGPCSFHRSVFGKEELVIDPTSKGSIIFHESAGSNHVVSSASLSGEVTFASDINAKRVTLRNAFVGGCVYADEIKLDNSVVIGGAFASKKLEINHSVIGTFNSQEVVLEGRNYLIYPSAFSVEPIKASSDASLCNITLADLMDLYKCDSEKEHTGLIEIDIRNNGQKANLKADDGTMLLVHTYSVAGKVLVADMQDFEKLQNHFIINAASLSSQLMRDYDVTDSKGNTIPLEIGRIRKFFFDILDGRVVIREIDGNIDFEELKAKYNN
;
A
#
# COMPACT_ATOMS: atom_id res chain seq x y z
N MET A 1 -0.96 -0.05 23.42
CA MET A 1 -0.25 -0.46 24.66
C MET A 1 -0.38 -1.96 24.82
N ILE A 2 0.71 -2.70 24.70
CA ILE A 2 0.76 -4.14 24.97
C ILE A 2 0.80 -4.33 26.49
N SER A 3 -0.11 -5.11 27.06
CA SER A 3 -0.17 -5.41 28.49
C SER A 3 0.88 -6.48 28.83
N GLU A 4 1.89 -6.14 29.62
CA GLU A 4 2.89 -7.07 30.19
C GLU A 4 2.24 -8.06 31.18
N LYS A 5 1.54 -9.07 30.69
CA LYS A 5 1.02 -10.17 31.52
C LYS A 5 1.63 -11.49 31.07
N ASN A 6 2.44 -12.08 31.96
CA ASN A 6 3.02 -13.43 31.98
C ASN A 6 2.96 -14.22 30.66
N MET A 7 4.06 -14.20 29.92
CA MET A 7 4.28 -14.92 28.67
C MET A 7 4.90 -16.30 28.97
N GLU A 8 4.28 -17.39 28.52
CA GLU A 8 4.70 -18.78 28.80
C GLU A 8 4.95 -19.63 27.54
N GLU A 9 5.72 -20.71 27.78
CA GLU A 9 6.14 -21.88 26.99
C GLU A 9 5.90 -21.93 25.45
N ILE A 10 7.00 -22.10 24.70
CA ILE A 10 6.99 -22.36 23.26
C ILE A 10 6.68 -23.84 23.01
N ARG A 11 5.57 -24.15 22.33
CA ARG A 11 5.25 -25.51 21.88
C ARG A 11 5.86 -25.75 20.50
N VAL A 12 6.88 -26.61 20.46
CA VAL A 12 7.47 -27.11 19.22
C VAL A 12 6.91 -28.50 18.97
N ASP A 13 5.91 -28.63 18.11
CA ASP A 13 5.64 -29.93 17.48
C ASP A 13 6.71 -30.17 16.41
N SER A 14 7.00 -31.43 16.11
CA SER A 14 8.01 -31.86 15.14
C SER A 14 7.84 -31.21 13.75
N LYS A 15 6.63 -30.75 13.40
CA LYS A 15 6.28 -30.13 12.13
C LYS A 15 5.94 -28.63 12.23
N ASP A 16 5.30 -28.18 13.30
CA ASP A 16 4.81 -26.80 13.41
C ASP A 16 5.35 -26.13 14.69
N LEU A 17 5.75 -24.87 14.56
CA LEU A 17 6.06 -23.98 15.68
C LEU A 17 4.84 -23.09 15.91
N ILE A 18 4.13 -23.34 17.01
CA ILE A 18 2.92 -22.59 17.37
C ILE A 18 3.30 -21.55 18.42
N LEU A 19 2.95 -20.29 18.14
CA LEU A 19 3.20 -19.15 19.01
C LEU A 19 1.88 -18.54 19.47
N LYS A 20 1.74 -18.38 20.79
CA LYS A 20 0.60 -17.76 21.45
C LYS A 20 1.07 -17.15 22.77
N ASP A 21 0.81 -15.87 22.95
CA ASP A 21 1.27 -15.11 24.13
C ASP A 21 2.80 -15.15 24.31
N ASN A 22 3.55 -15.07 23.20
CA ASN A 22 5.02 -15.24 23.17
C ASN A 22 5.78 -13.98 22.73
N LYS A 23 6.96 -13.76 23.34
CA LYS A 23 7.96 -12.79 22.88
C LYS A 23 9.20 -13.53 22.41
N VAL A 24 9.49 -13.45 21.12
CA VAL A 24 10.57 -14.18 20.47
C VAL A 24 11.69 -13.20 20.14
N SER A 25 12.77 -13.23 20.93
CA SER A 25 13.87 -12.27 20.79
C SER A 25 14.87 -12.62 19.67
N SER A 26 14.92 -13.89 19.27
CA SER A 26 15.84 -14.41 18.24
C SER A 26 15.12 -14.64 16.91
N GLY A 27 15.88 -14.80 15.84
CA GLY A 27 15.32 -15.23 14.55
C GLY A 27 14.77 -16.66 14.61
N ILE A 28 13.64 -16.90 13.94
CA ILE A 28 13.10 -18.22 13.66
C ILE A 28 13.65 -18.63 12.28
N ILE A 29 14.91 -19.07 12.26
CA ILE A 29 15.65 -19.41 11.04
C ILE A 29 16.09 -20.88 11.10
N PRO A 30 15.85 -21.67 10.03
CA PRO A 30 16.22 -23.08 10.00
C PRO A 30 17.74 -23.25 10.13
N GLN A 31 18.15 -24.01 11.14
CA GLN A 31 19.54 -24.44 11.36
C GLN A 31 19.80 -25.84 10.80
N THR A 32 18.73 -26.58 10.48
CA THR A 32 18.81 -27.94 9.92
C THR A 32 17.84 -28.11 8.76
N SER A 33 18.11 -29.07 7.88
CA SER A 33 17.25 -29.35 6.73
C SER A 33 15.83 -29.78 7.11
N ALA A 34 15.64 -30.37 8.29
CA ALA A 34 14.30 -30.73 8.79
C ALA A 34 13.47 -29.48 9.13
N GLN A 35 14.12 -28.42 9.62
CA GLN A 35 13.45 -27.16 9.97
C GLN A 35 13.02 -26.35 8.75
N LEU A 36 13.53 -26.64 7.55
CA LEU A 36 13.06 -26.02 6.30
C LEU A 36 11.59 -26.36 5.98
N LYS A 37 11.07 -27.46 6.55
CA LYS A 37 9.70 -27.93 6.37
C LYS A 37 8.78 -27.55 7.54
N ARG A 38 9.24 -26.65 8.40
CA ARG A 38 8.50 -26.27 9.59
C ARG A 38 7.55 -25.12 9.29
N SER A 39 6.30 -25.23 9.67
CA SER A 39 5.38 -24.08 9.64
C SER A 39 5.56 -23.22 10.89
N VAL A 40 5.39 -21.91 10.77
CA VAL A 40 5.27 -20.99 11.90
C VAL A 40 3.83 -20.54 11.97
N VAL A 41 3.18 -20.77 13.10
CA VAL A 41 1.75 -20.53 13.29
C VAL A 41 1.55 -19.57 14.45
N ILE A 42 0.83 -18.48 14.23
CA ILE A 42 0.51 -17.46 15.22
C ILE A 42 -0.97 -17.59 15.62
N GLU A 43 -1.24 -17.86 16.90
CA GLU A 43 -2.59 -18.10 17.45
C GLU A 43 -3.01 -17.07 18.51
N GLY A 44 -2.40 -15.88 18.53
CA GLY A 44 -2.75 -14.83 19.48
C GLY A 44 -1.68 -13.75 19.61
N ASN A 45 -1.51 -13.24 20.83
CA ASN A 45 -0.59 -12.13 21.13
C ASN A 45 0.89 -12.53 20.95
N VAL A 46 1.54 -12.12 19.88
CA VAL A 46 2.94 -12.52 19.62
C VAL A 46 3.80 -11.35 19.15
N ASP A 47 4.98 -11.22 19.75
CA ASP A 47 5.98 -10.21 19.40
C ASP A 47 7.30 -10.89 18.98
N ILE A 48 7.70 -10.74 17.71
CA ILE A 48 8.89 -11.40 17.15
C ILE A 48 9.91 -10.35 16.72
N LEU A 49 11.04 -10.29 17.44
CA LEU A 49 12.12 -9.32 17.22
C LEU A 49 13.12 -9.75 16.13
N GLY A 50 13.15 -11.04 15.81
CA GLY A 50 14.04 -11.62 14.81
C GLY A 50 13.35 -11.94 13.48
N ALA A 51 14.14 -12.25 12.45
CA ALA A 51 13.60 -12.66 11.15
C ALA A 51 12.89 -14.02 11.25
N VAL A 52 11.86 -14.22 10.43
CA VAL A 52 11.05 -15.44 10.44
C VAL A 52 11.13 -16.15 9.10
N TYR A 53 11.48 -17.42 9.13
CA TYR A 53 11.38 -18.34 8.01
C TYR A 53 10.48 -19.52 8.41
N GLY A 54 9.56 -19.87 7.53
CA GLY A 54 8.79 -21.12 7.62
C GLY A 54 8.51 -21.71 6.26
N GLU A 55 8.21 -23.01 6.19
CA GLU A 55 7.58 -23.62 5.01
C GLU A 55 6.26 -22.90 4.72
N LYS A 56 5.47 -22.69 5.78
CA LYS A 56 4.33 -21.80 5.82
C LYS A 56 4.44 -20.86 7.00
N VAL A 57 3.99 -19.61 6.85
CA VAL A 57 3.80 -18.69 7.97
C VAL A 57 2.32 -18.34 8.00
N LEU A 58 1.63 -18.76 9.07
CA LEU A 58 0.19 -18.67 9.21
C LEU A 58 -0.15 -17.80 10.41
N VAL A 59 -1.00 -16.80 10.22
CA VAL A 59 -1.53 -15.94 11.29
C VAL A 59 -3.01 -16.21 11.43
N HIS A 60 -3.36 -17.07 12.38
CA HIS A 60 -4.74 -17.45 12.67
C HIS A 60 -5.43 -16.39 13.55
N ASP A 61 -4.70 -15.79 14.49
CA ASP A 61 -5.20 -14.70 15.33
C ASP A 61 -4.07 -13.74 15.76
N GLY A 62 -4.46 -12.56 16.23
CA GLY A 62 -3.56 -11.51 16.71
C GLY A 62 -3.96 -10.97 18.10
N PRO A 63 -3.37 -9.85 18.54
CA PRO A 63 -2.44 -8.99 17.81
C PRO A 63 -1.06 -9.63 17.63
N CYS A 64 -0.32 -9.29 16.57
CA CYS A 64 1.07 -9.73 16.44
C CYS A 64 1.96 -8.72 15.70
N SER A 65 3.25 -8.75 16.03
CA SER A 65 4.27 -7.86 15.47
C SER A 65 5.48 -8.65 15.00
N PHE A 66 5.88 -8.41 13.75
CA PHE A 66 7.10 -8.95 13.14
C PHE A 66 8.05 -7.79 12.86
N HIS A 67 9.12 -7.69 13.65
CA HIS A 67 10.06 -6.56 13.57
C HIS A 67 11.10 -6.68 12.47
N ARG A 68 11.26 -7.88 11.89
CA ARG A 68 12.22 -8.19 10.83
C ARG A 68 11.55 -8.93 9.69
N SER A 69 12.26 -9.10 8.58
CA SER A 69 11.73 -9.79 7.40
C SER A 69 11.07 -11.14 7.72
N VAL A 70 9.93 -11.38 7.07
CA VAL A 70 9.15 -12.62 7.18
C VAL A 70 9.08 -13.29 5.83
N PHE A 71 9.46 -14.57 5.77
CA PHE A 71 9.45 -15.36 4.56
C PHE A 71 8.77 -16.71 4.77
N GLY A 72 7.63 -16.91 4.09
CA GLY A 72 6.94 -18.20 4.00
C GLY A 72 7.26 -18.87 2.68
N LYS A 73 8.05 -19.94 2.68
CA LYS A 73 8.52 -20.59 1.44
C LYS A 73 7.38 -20.91 0.48
N GLU A 74 6.33 -21.56 0.96
CA GLU A 74 5.12 -21.87 0.19
C GLU A 74 4.09 -20.75 0.34
N GLU A 75 3.76 -20.38 1.58
CA GLU A 75 2.64 -19.46 1.83
C GLU A 75 2.91 -18.59 3.07
N LEU A 76 2.54 -17.31 2.97
CA LEU A 76 2.33 -16.40 4.10
C LEU A 76 0.85 -16.01 4.11
N VAL A 77 0.09 -16.45 5.11
CA VAL A 77 -1.37 -16.28 5.14
C VAL A 77 -1.81 -15.66 6.46
N ILE A 78 -2.63 -14.62 6.37
CA ILE A 78 -3.37 -14.03 7.48
C ILE A 78 -4.84 -14.37 7.29
N ASP A 79 -5.40 -15.06 8.29
CA ASP A 79 -6.74 -15.61 8.22
C ASP A 79 -7.83 -14.53 8.27
N PRO A 80 -9.01 -14.79 7.67
CA PRO A 80 -10.14 -13.86 7.70
C PRO A 80 -10.64 -13.51 9.09
N THR A 81 -10.52 -14.46 10.03
CA THR A 81 -11.02 -14.35 11.40
C THR A 81 -10.04 -13.68 12.35
N SER A 82 -8.83 -13.37 11.88
CA SER A 82 -7.78 -12.73 12.68
C SER A 82 -8.23 -11.37 13.21
N LYS A 83 -7.90 -11.09 14.47
CA LYS A 83 -8.27 -9.84 15.17
C LYS A 83 -7.06 -9.09 15.66
N GLY A 84 -7.29 -7.83 16.03
CA GLY A 84 -6.25 -6.94 16.53
C GLY A 84 -5.33 -6.44 15.42
N SER A 85 -4.21 -5.84 15.83
CA SER A 85 -3.22 -5.29 14.91
C SER A 85 -2.19 -6.35 14.54
N ILE A 86 -1.97 -6.54 13.25
CA ILE A 86 -0.99 -7.48 12.68
C ILE A 86 -0.02 -6.67 11.84
N ILE A 87 1.21 -6.52 12.30
CA ILE A 87 2.18 -5.60 11.71
C ILE A 87 3.43 -6.35 11.26
N PHE A 88 3.79 -6.18 9.99
CA PHE A 88 5.08 -6.57 9.42
C PHE A 88 5.90 -5.30 9.21
N HIS A 89 6.91 -5.07 10.05
CA HIS A 89 7.70 -3.85 10.01
C HIS A 89 8.69 -3.82 8.84
N GLU A 90 9.18 -4.97 8.41
CA GLU A 90 10.08 -5.12 7.26
C GLU A 90 9.40 -5.94 6.16
N SER A 91 10.17 -6.28 5.12
CA SER A 91 9.65 -6.99 3.95
C SER A 91 9.01 -8.34 4.30
N ALA A 92 7.89 -8.62 3.63
CA ALA A 92 7.16 -9.87 3.76
C ALA A 92 7.10 -10.58 2.41
N GLY A 93 7.33 -11.89 2.36
CA GLY A 93 7.33 -12.58 1.08
C GLY A 93 7.13 -14.07 1.11
N SER A 94 6.94 -14.62 -0.08
CA SER A 94 6.76 -16.04 -0.33
C SER A 94 7.20 -16.41 -1.74
N ASN A 95 7.57 -17.68 -2.00
CA ASN A 95 7.76 -18.10 -3.40
C ASN A 95 6.44 -18.29 -4.15
N HIS A 96 5.31 -18.43 -3.45
CA HIS A 96 4.03 -18.69 -4.10
C HIS A 96 2.94 -17.69 -3.69
N VAL A 97 2.57 -17.63 -2.41
CA VAL A 97 1.39 -16.85 -1.99
C VAL A 97 1.66 -15.98 -0.77
N VAL A 98 1.29 -14.71 -0.87
CA VAL A 98 1.00 -13.86 0.29
C VAL A 98 -0.49 -13.51 0.25
N SER A 99 -1.22 -13.81 1.33
CA SER A 99 -2.66 -13.57 1.39
C SER A 99 -3.07 -12.96 2.72
N SER A 100 -3.80 -11.86 2.68
CA SER A 100 -4.54 -11.32 3.82
C SER A 100 -6.00 -11.26 3.46
N ALA A 101 -6.83 -12.07 4.11
CA ALA A 101 -8.27 -12.07 3.92
C ALA A 101 -9.01 -11.45 5.12
N SER A 102 -8.31 -10.72 5.99
CA SER A 102 -8.83 -10.24 7.27
C SER A 102 -10.09 -9.39 7.08
N LEU A 103 -11.16 -9.75 7.79
CA LEU A 103 -12.44 -9.03 7.76
C LEU A 103 -12.53 -7.93 8.83
N SER A 104 -11.77 -8.09 9.91
CA SER A 104 -11.83 -7.21 11.08
C SER A 104 -10.48 -6.85 11.69
N GLY A 105 -9.41 -7.58 11.33
CA GLY A 105 -8.06 -7.30 11.80
C GLY A 105 -7.42 -6.15 11.03
N GLU A 106 -6.52 -5.44 11.70
CA GLU A 106 -5.76 -4.34 11.10
C GLU A 106 -4.42 -4.86 10.60
N VAL A 107 -4.39 -5.32 9.34
CA VAL A 107 -3.18 -5.87 8.73
C VAL A 107 -2.36 -4.75 8.09
N THR A 108 -1.10 -4.64 8.50
CA THR A 108 -0.17 -3.60 8.06
C THR A 108 1.15 -4.23 7.62
N PHE A 109 1.52 -4.05 6.36
CA PHE A 109 2.86 -4.31 5.84
C PHE A 109 3.57 -2.96 5.70
N ALA A 110 4.51 -2.64 6.57
CA ALA A 110 5.23 -1.36 6.56
C ALA A 110 6.34 -1.28 5.48
N SER A 111 6.44 -2.28 4.62
CA SER A 111 7.46 -2.41 3.59
C SER A 111 6.92 -3.18 2.38
N ASP A 112 7.81 -3.67 1.54
CA ASP A 112 7.49 -4.36 0.30
C ASP A 112 6.95 -5.78 0.53
N ILE A 113 6.06 -6.19 -0.37
CA ILE A 113 5.55 -7.56 -0.47
C ILE A 113 6.04 -8.19 -1.78
N ASN A 114 6.55 -9.41 -1.70
CA ASN A 114 6.98 -10.18 -2.88
C ASN A 114 6.45 -11.61 -2.87
N ALA A 115 5.69 -12.01 -3.89
CA ALA A 115 5.26 -13.39 -4.10
C ALA A 115 4.83 -13.65 -5.55
N LYS A 116 4.56 -14.89 -5.96
CA LYS A 116 3.92 -15.13 -7.27
C LYS A 116 2.48 -14.64 -7.31
N ARG A 117 1.73 -14.79 -6.20
CA ARG A 117 0.37 -14.27 -6.06
C ARG A 117 0.24 -13.51 -4.75
N VAL A 118 -0.40 -12.34 -4.83
CA VAL A 118 -0.70 -11.51 -3.67
C VAL A 118 -2.19 -11.20 -3.65
N THR A 119 -2.88 -11.58 -2.58
CA THR A 119 -4.30 -11.24 -2.37
C THR A 119 -4.45 -10.48 -1.07
N LEU A 120 -4.87 -9.23 -1.14
CA LEU A 120 -5.01 -8.36 0.02
C LEU A 120 -6.44 -7.87 0.13
N ARG A 121 -7.00 -8.06 1.33
CA ARG A 121 -8.27 -7.50 1.76
C ARG A 121 -8.07 -6.72 3.05
N ASN A 122 -8.60 -5.49 3.11
CA ASN A 122 -8.52 -4.63 4.29
C ASN A 122 -7.08 -4.40 4.80
N ALA A 123 -6.09 -4.46 3.91
CA ALA A 123 -4.69 -4.39 4.27
C ALA A 123 -4.07 -3.04 3.88
N PHE A 124 -3.11 -2.60 4.69
CA PHE A 124 -2.25 -1.46 4.39
C PHE A 124 -0.85 -1.94 3.99
N VAL A 125 -0.29 -1.37 2.93
CA VAL A 125 1.07 -1.61 2.47
C VAL A 125 1.78 -0.27 2.32
N GLY A 126 2.82 -0.03 3.11
CA GLY A 126 3.66 1.17 3.02
C GLY A 126 4.60 1.15 1.82
N GLY A 127 5.08 -0.04 1.43
CA GLY A 127 5.94 -0.24 0.27
C GLY A 127 5.19 -0.59 -1.00
N CYS A 128 5.86 -1.35 -1.86
CA CYS A 128 5.36 -1.87 -3.13
C CYS A 128 4.91 -3.34 -3.01
N VAL A 129 4.03 -3.75 -3.90
CA VAL A 129 3.61 -5.14 -4.08
C VAL A 129 4.12 -5.64 -5.42
N TYR A 130 4.91 -6.70 -5.42
CA TYR A 130 5.45 -7.35 -6.61
C TYR A 130 4.92 -8.78 -6.73
N ALA A 131 4.22 -9.08 -7.84
CA ALA A 131 3.75 -10.44 -8.10
C ALA A 131 3.51 -10.74 -9.58
N ASP A 132 3.15 -11.98 -9.91
CA ASP A 132 2.54 -12.28 -11.22
C ASP A 132 1.08 -11.84 -11.23
N GLU A 133 0.36 -12.15 -10.15
CA GLU A 133 -1.05 -11.81 -9.98
C GLU A 133 -1.24 -11.08 -8.65
N ILE A 134 -1.87 -9.91 -8.70
CA ILE A 134 -2.21 -9.10 -7.53
C ILE A 134 -3.72 -8.88 -7.49
N LYS A 135 -4.33 -9.10 -6.34
CA LYS A 135 -5.72 -8.74 -6.06
C LYS A 135 -5.78 -7.85 -4.82
N LEU A 136 -6.31 -6.64 -5.00
CA LEU A 136 -6.51 -5.65 -3.94
C LEU A 136 -8.02 -5.42 -3.77
N ASP A 137 -8.53 -5.65 -2.58
CA ASP A 137 -9.92 -5.42 -2.20
C ASP A 137 -9.97 -4.57 -0.93
N ASN A 138 -10.56 -3.38 -0.99
CA ASN A 138 -10.55 -2.43 0.13
C ASN A 138 -9.15 -2.31 0.77
N SER A 139 -8.14 -2.01 -0.04
CA SER A 139 -6.74 -2.02 0.42
C SER A 139 -6.02 -0.73 0.05
N VAL A 140 -4.98 -0.42 0.83
CA VAL A 140 -4.15 0.76 0.63
C VAL A 140 -2.72 0.31 0.33
N VAL A 141 -2.17 0.71 -0.80
CA VAL A 141 -0.77 0.47 -1.19
C VAL A 141 -0.13 1.82 -1.51
N ILE A 142 0.71 2.32 -0.61
CA ILE A 142 1.34 3.64 -0.74
C ILE A 142 2.37 3.67 -1.87
N GLY A 143 3.14 2.59 -2.02
CA GLY A 143 4.09 2.42 -3.12
C GLY A 143 3.39 2.08 -4.44
N GLY A 144 3.88 1.06 -5.14
CA GLY A 144 3.26 0.61 -6.40
C GLY A 144 2.78 -0.83 -6.35
N ALA A 145 1.79 -1.16 -7.16
CA ALA A 145 1.38 -2.53 -7.45
C ALA A 145 1.89 -2.95 -8.84
N PHE A 146 2.89 -3.83 -8.86
CA PHE A 146 3.57 -4.27 -10.07
C PHE A 146 3.28 -5.75 -10.32
N ALA A 147 2.32 -6.03 -11.20
CA ALA A 147 1.93 -7.38 -11.56
C ALA A 147 2.51 -7.75 -12.94
N SER A 148 3.14 -8.91 -13.08
CA SER A 148 3.67 -9.34 -14.39
C SER A 148 2.58 -9.81 -15.36
N LYS A 149 1.41 -10.25 -14.84
CA LYS A 149 0.30 -10.79 -15.64
C LYS A 149 -1.03 -10.08 -15.38
N LYS A 150 -1.50 -10.05 -14.13
CA LYS A 150 -2.85 -9.57 -13.81
C LYS A 150 -2.90 -8.77 -12.52
N LEU A 151 -3.60 -7.64 -12.57
CA LEU A 151 -3.89 -6.80 -11.43
C LEU A 151 -5.41 -6.57 -11.33
N GLU A 152 -6.01 -7.04 -10.25
CA GLU A 152 -7.41 -6.78 -9.89
C GLU A 152 -7.45 -5.74 -8.77
N ILE A 153 -8.15 -4.64 -9.01
CA ILE A 153 -8.27 -3.53 -8.07
C ILE A 153 -9.75 -3.28 -7.80
N ASN A 154 -10.16 -3.45 -6.55
CA ASN A 154 -11.49 -3.12 -6.07
C ASN A 154 -11.40 -2.18 -4.88
N HIS A 155 -12.05 -1.01 -4.98
CA HIS A 155 -12.20 -0.03 -3.90
C HIS A 155 -10.90 0.24 -3.12
N SER A 156 -9.83 0.65 -3.78
CA SER A 156 -8.48 0.70 -3.19
C SER A 156 -7.73 2.00 -3.49
N VAL A 157 -6.78 2.36 -2.63
CA VAL A 157 -5.80 3.45 -2.86
C VAL A 157 -4.47 2.81 -3.22
N ILE A 158 -3.88 3.24 -4.32
CA ILE A 158 -2.62 2.69 -4.83
C ILE A 158 -1.72 3.85 -5.25
N GLY A 159 -0.43 3.82 -4.95
CA GLY A 159 0.45 4.89 -5.41
C GLY A 159 0.56 4.91 -6.93
N THR A 160 1.00 3.81 -7.53
CA THR A 160 0.97 3.61 -8.98
C THR A 160 0.80 2.13 -9.29
N PHE A 161 0.50 1.78 -10.54
CA PHE A 161 0.52 0.39 -10.95
C PHE A 161 1.05 0.18 -12.36
N ASN A 162 1.54 -1.04 -12.59
CA ASN A 162 1.88 -1.56 -13.91
C ASN A 162 1.47 -3.03 -13.98
N SER A 163 0.74 -3.41 -15.04
CA SER A 163 0.35 -4.80 -15.28
C SER A 163 0.05 -5.06 -16.75
N GLN A 164 0.17 -6.32 -17.19
CA GLN A 164 -0.31 -6.70 -18.51
C GLN A 164 -1.83 -6.52 -18.61
N GLU A 165 -2.57 -7.19 -17.73
CA GLU A 165 -4.02 -7.03 -17.60
C GLU A 165 -4.39 -6.29 -16.30
N VAL A 166 -5.32 -5.34 -16.41
CA VAL A 166 -5.87 -4.62 -15.25
C VAL A 166 -7.39 -4.73 -15.27
N VAL A 167 -7.97 -5.14 -14.15
CA VAL A 167 -9.41 -5.13 -13.88
C VAL A 167 -9.70 -4.16 -12.76
N LEU A 168 -10.67 -3.28 -12.96
CA LEU A 168 -10.98 -2.17 -12.06
C LEU A 168 -12.47 -2.22 -11.68
N GLU A 169 -12.74 -2.26 -10.38
CA GLU A 169 -14.08 -2.30 -9.79
C GLU A 169 -14.20 -1.24 -8.68
N GLY A 170 -15.39 -0.66 -8.53
CA GLY A 170 -15.65 0.37 -7.53
C GLY A 170 -14.80 1.64 -7.69
N ARG A 171 -14.72 2.44 -6.63
CA ARG A 171 -13.99 3.72 -6.62
C ARG A 171 -12.56 3.55 -6.14
N ASN A 172 -11.60 3.90 -6.99
CA ASN A 172 -10.17 3.71 -6.73
C ASN A 172 -9.40 5.02 -6.83
N TYR A 173 -8.28 5.11 -6.11
CA TYR A 173 -7.47 6.31 -6.04
C TYR A 173 -6.00 6.04 -6.38
N LEU A 174 -5.41 6.92 -7.19
CA LEU A 174 -3.99 6.97 -7.49
C LEU A 174 -3.30 8.09 -6.73
N ILE A 175 -2.22 7.77 -6.03
CA ILE A 175 -1.42 8.77 -5.30
C ILE A 175 -0.39 9.43 -6.22
N TYR A 176 0.22 8.66 -7.12
CA TYR A 176 1.16 9.19 -8.11
C TYR A 176 0.45 9.54 -9.41
N PRO A 177 1.00 10.47 -10.22
CA PRO A 177 0.28 11.03 -11.38
C PRO A 177 -0.05 10.06 -12.50
N SER A 178 0.56 8.87 -12.52
CA SER A 178 0.53 7.97 -13.68
C SER A 178 0.39 6.51 -13.26
N ALA A 179 -0.29 5.74 -14.10
CA ALA A 179 -0.35 4.29 -14.04
C ALA A 179 -0.35 3.68 -15.45
N PHE A 180 -0.02 2.39 -15.54
CA PHE A 180 0.32 1.74 -16.81
C PHE A 180 -0.37 0.39 -16.95
N SER A 181 -0.78 0.06 -18.18
CA SER A 181 -1.20 -1.30 -18.54
C SER A 181 -0.83 -1.65 -19.97
N VAL A 182 -0.61 -2.94 -20.27
CA VAL A 182 -0.36 -3.38 -21.65
C VAL A 182 -1.68 -3.48 -22.41
N GLU A 183 -2.67 -4.14 -21.84
CA GLU A 183 -4.04 -4.17 -22.36
C GLU A 183 -4.86 -2.99 -21.80
N PRO A 184 -5.86 -2.47 -22.52
CA PRO A 184 -6.77 -1.48 -21.97
C PRO A 184 -7.42 -1.95 -20.66
N ILE A 185 -7.53 -1.06 -19.67
CA ILE A 185 -8.16 -1.36 -18.38
C ILE A 185 -9.59 -1.88 -18.60
N LYS A 186 -9.89 -3.05 -18.03
CA LYS A 186 -11.24 -3.65 -18.01
C LYS A 186 -11.96 -3.13 -16.76
N ALA A 187 -12.85 -2.15 -16.93
CA ALA A 187 -13.56 -1.51 -15.83
C ALA A 187 -15.04 -1.90 -15.78
N SER A 188 -15.59 -2.11 -14.58
CA SER A 188 -17.04 -2.26 -14.39
C SER A 188 -17.79 -0.94 -14.69
N SER A 189 -19.11 -0.99 -14.79
CA SER A 189 -19.91 0.21 -15.13
C SER A 189 -19.85 1.32 -14.07
N ASP A 190 -19.64 0.93 -12.81
CA ASP A 190 -19.53 1.77 -11.62
C ASP A 190 -18.08 2.07 -11.22
N ALA A 191 -17.12 1.53 -11.96
CA ALA A 191 -15.71 1.72 -11.68
C ALA A 191 -15.24 3.14 -12.02
N SER A 192 -14.49 3.75 -11.10
CA SER A 192 -13.84 5.04 -11.28
C SER A 192 -12.40 4.99 -10.78
N LEU A 193 -11.54 5.77 -11.45
CA LEU A 193 -10.14 5.94 -11.10
C LEU A 193 -9.87 7.44 -10.92
N CYS A 194 -9.69 7.86 -9.68
CA CYS A 194 -9.39 9.25 -9.33
C CYS A 194 -7.89 9.39 -9.01
N ASN A 195 -7.29 10.51 -9.34
CA ASN A 195 -5.95 10.87 -8.90
C ASN A 195 -6.02 11.88 -7.78
N ILE A 196 -5.25 11.68 -6.70
CA ILE A 196 -5.23 12.54 -5.51
C ILE A 196 -3.89 13.27 -5.33
N THR A 197 -3.03 13.31 -6.35
CA THR A 197 -1.71 13.99 -6.26
C THR A 197 -1.86 15.46 -5.87
N LEU A 198 -2.91 16.14 -6.36
CA LEU A 198 -3.19 17.55 -6.11
C LEU A 198 -4.13 17.80 -4.91
N ALA A 199 -4.59 16.75 -4.22
CA ALA A 199 -5.44 16.90 -3.02
C ALA A 199 -4.59 17.41 -1.86
N ASP A 200 -5.11 18.23 -0.94
CA ASP A 200 -4.30 18.66 0.22
C ASP A 200 -4.31 17.59 1.32
N LEU A 201 -3.60 16.50 1.08
CA LEU A 201 -3.60 15.34 1.98
C LEU A 201 -3.06 15.70 3.36
N MET A 202 -2.15 16.66 3.44
CA MET A 202 -1.56 17.09 4.72
C MET A 202 -2.57 17.81 5.61
N ASP A 203 -3.29 18.80 5.06
CA ASP A 203 -4.27 19.52 5.85
C ASP A 203 -5.49 18.63 6.15
N LEU A 204 -5.89 17.76 5.22
CA LEU A 204 -6.88 16.72 5.49
C LEU A 204 -6.46 15.75 6.61
N TYR A 205 -5.19 15.36 6.66
CA TYR A 205 -4.63 14.50 7.71
C TYR A 205 -4.65 15.17 9.09
N LYS A 206 -4.47 16.50 9.13
CA LYS A 206 -4.62 17.32 10.34
C LYS A 206 -6.09 17.56 10.73
N CYS A 207 -7.04 17.13 9.90
CA CYS A 207 -8.46 17.48 10.00
C CYS A 207 -8.73 18.98 9.81
N ASP A 208 -7.87 19.67 9.08
CA ASP A 208 -8.07 21.03 8.59
C ASP A 208 -8.80 21.00 7.23
N SER A 209 -9.23 22.18 6.76
CA SER A 209 -9.90 22.30 5.46
C SER A 209 -8.89 22.26 4.31
N GLU A 210 -9.28 21.65 3.19
CA GLU A 210 -8.47 21.70 1.97
C GLU A 210 -8.24 23.14 1.50
N LYS A 211 -7.02 23.43 1.02
CA LYS A 211 -6.70 24.71 0.41
C LYS A 211 -7.51 24.95 -0.87
N GLU A 212 -7.61 26.20 -1.30
CA GLU A 212 -8.24 26.52 -2.58
C GLU A 212 -7.45 25.89 -3.74
N HIS A 213 -8.17 25.42 -4.77
CA HIS A 213 -7.62 24.78 -5.98
C HIS A 213 -6.89 23.44 -5.79
N THR A 214 -6.92 22.85 -4.59
CA THR A 214 -6.51 21.45 -4.37
C THR A 214 -7.70 20.50 -4.52
N GLY A 215 -7.44 19.25 -4.87
CA GLY A 215 -8.47 18.22 -4.93
C GLY A 215 -8.11 17.00 -5.75
N LEU A 216 -9.08 16.11 -5.92
CA LEU A 216 -8.97 14.94 -6.78
C LEU A 216 -9.34 15.28 -8.23
N ILE A 217 -8.72 14.57 -9.17
CA ILE A 217 -9.04 14.62 -10.60
C ILE A 217 -9.49 13.24 -11.05
N GLU A 218 -10.65 13.11 -11.67
CA GLU A 218 -11.07 11.85 -12.28
C GLU A 218 -10.26 11.57 -13.57
N ILE A 219 -9.74 10.35 -13.68
CA ILE A 219 -9.06 9.86 -14.88
C ILE A 219 -10.10 9.16 -15.75
N ASP A 220 -10.37 9.73 -16.93
CA ASP A 220 -11.17 9.06 -17.95
C ASP A 220 -10.41 7.85 -18.52
N ILE A 221 -10.63 6.69 -17.92
CA ILE A 221 -10.06 5.41 -18.33
C ILE A 221 -10.49 4.96 -19.74
N ARG A 222 -11.57 5.52 -20.30
CA ARG A 222 -12.08 5.15 -21.64
C ARG A 222 -11.46 6.01 -22.73
N ASN A 223 -11.24 7.30 -22.47
CA ASN A 223 -10.80 8.25 -23.48
C ASN A 223 -9.36 8.78 -23.28
N ASN A 224 -8.83 8.79 -22.04
CA ASN A 224 -7.51 9.35 -21.72
C ASN A 224 -6.36 8.33 -21.72
N GLY A 225 -6.57 7.11 -22.23
CA GLY A 225 -5.50 6.13 -22.41
C GLY A 225 -4.53 6.58 -23.51
N GLN A 226 -3.40 7.17 -23.14
CA GLN A 226 -2.35 7.52 -24.09
C GLN A 226 -1.54 6.28 -24.45
N LYS A 227 -1.20 6.12 -25.73
CA LYS A 227 -0.39 4.98 -26.20
C LYS A 227 1.08 5.40 -26.27
N ALA A 228 1.93 4.70 -25.54
CA ALA A 228 3.38 4.85 -25.59
C ALA A 228 4.00 3.58 -26.20
N ASN A 229 4.97 3.75 -27.09
CA ASN A 229 5.76 2.64 -27.62
C ASN A 229 7.09 2.57 -26.88
N LEU A 230 7.30 1.50 -26.13
CA LEU A 230 8.60 1.19 -25.53
C LEU A 230 9.42 0.37 -26.52
N LYS A 231 10.64 0.83 -26.82
CA LYS A 231 11.56 0.15 -27.74
C LYS A 231 12.64 -0.56 -26.94
N ALA A 232 12.77 -1.86 -27.15
CA ALA A 232 13.90 -2.64 -26.66
C ALA A 232 15.11 -2.48 -27.59
N ASP A 233 16.31 -2.75 -27.06
CA ASP A 233 17.58 -2.63 -27.78
C ASP A 233 17.66 -3.56 -29.01
N ASP A 234 16.91 -4.67 -28.99
CA ASP A 234 16.78 -5.61 -30.11
C ASP A 234 15.81 -5.15 -31.21
N GLY A 235 15.20 -3.97 -31.04
CA GLY A 235 14.24 -3.40 -31.97
C GLY A 235 12.79 -3.80 -31.73
N THR A 236 12.50 -4.66 -30.74
CA THR A 236 11.14 -5.02 -30.35
C THR A 236 10.40 -3.80 -29.80
N MET A 237 9.13 -3.64 -30.20
CA MET A 237 8.26 -2.55 -29.74
C MET A 237 7.15 -3.12 -28.86
N LEU A 238 7.03 -2.63 -27.64
CA LEU A 238 5.93 -2.93 -26.73
C LEU A 238 5.03 -1.71 -26.61
N LEU A 239 3.77 -1.89 -26.97
CA LEU A 239 2.73 -0.88 -26.77
C LEU A 239 2.29 -0.91 -25.31
N VAL A 240 2.27 0.26 -24.67
CA VAL A 240 1.79 0.43 -23.29
C VAL A 240 0.77 1.57 -23.25
N HIS A 241 -0.36 1.30 -22.61
CA HIS A 241 -1.36 2.29 -22.25
C HIS A 241 -0.92 3.04 -21.00
N THR A 242 -0.89 4.36 -21.08
CA THR A 242 -0.55 5.28 -19.99
C THR A 242 -1.79 6.06 -19.60
N TYR A 243 -2.12 6.01 -18.31
CA TYR A 243 -3.22 6.74 -17.70
C TYR A 243 -2.61 7.77 -16.75
N SER A 244 -2.64 9.04 -17.13
CA SER A 244 -1.85 10.05 -16.44
C SER A 244 -2.54 11.41 -16.35
N VAL A 245 -2.35 12.05 -15.20
CA VAL A 245 -2.62 13.47 -14.97
C VAL A 245 -1.32 14.26 -14.82
N ALA A 246 -0.16 13.68 -15.17
CA ALA A 246 1.15 14.32 -14.96
C ALA A 246 1.25 15.70 -15.62
N GLY A 247 0.72 15.87 -16.84
CA GLY A 247 0.67 17.18 -17.48
C GLY A 247 -0.11 18.22 -16.66
N LYS A 248 -1.20 17.80 -16.01
CA LYS A 248 -2.01 18.66 -15.14
C LYS A 248 -1.26 19.01 -13.86
N VAL A 249 -0.60 18.02 -13.25
CA VAL A 249 0.23 18.20 -12.05
C VAL A 249 1.38 19.15 -12.33
N LEU A 250 2.13 18.95 -13.42
CA LEU A 250 3.27 19.80 -13.79
C LEU A 250 2.87 21.26 -13.99
N VAL A 251 1.72 21.51 -14.60
CA VAL A 251 1.23 22.89 -14.77
C VAL A 251 0.83 23.49 -13.43
N ALA A 252 0.15 22.73 -12.56
CA ALA A 252 -0.17 23.19 -11.21
C ALA A 252 1.09 23.49 -10.39
N ASP A 253 2.12 22.65 -10.49
CA ASP A 253 3.43 22.85 -9.82
C ASP A 253 4.10 24.15 -10.27
N MET A 254 4.03 24.49 -11.56
CA MET A 254 4.53 25.77 -12.07
C MET A 254 3.74 26.99 -11.57
N GLN A 255 2.52 26.79 -11.08
CA GLN A 255 1.70 27.87 -10.53
C GLN A 255 2.00 28.11 -9.04
N ASP A 256 2.34 27.08 -8.27
CA ASP A 256 2.56 27.21 -6.82
C ASP A 256 3.35 26.02 -6.23
N PHE A 257 4.65 26.24 -5.97
CA PHE A 257 5.59 25.23 -5.47
C PHE A 257 5.36 24.82 -4.00
N GLU A 258 4.66 25.62 -3.18
CA GLU A 258 4.43 25.31 -1.76
C GLU A 258 3.35 24.23 -1.54
N LYS A 259 2.63 23.83 -2.60
CA LYS A 259 1.49 22.89 -2.55
C LYS A 259 1.84 21.42 -2.39
N LEU A 260 3.12 21.03 -2.47
CA LEU A 260 3.57 19.62 -2.47
C LEU A 260 3.79 18.99 -1.09
N GLN A 261 3.09 19.43 -0.03
CA GLN A 261 3.17 18.78 1.29
C GLN A 261 2.67 17.31 1.26
N ASN A 262 1.94 16.91 0.23
CA ASN A 262 1.48 15.53 0.00
C ASN A 262 2.62 14.52 -0.04
N HIS A 263 3.74 14.88 -0.67
CA HIS A 263 4.92 14.01 -0.74
C HIS A 263 5.45 13.67 0.65
N PHE A 264 5.24 14.51 1.66
CA PHE A 264 5.71 14.24 3.01
C PHE A 264 4.93 13.11 3.69
N ILE A 265 3.59 13.05 3.58
CA ILE A 265 2.81 11.93 4.12
C ILE A 265 3.13 10.64 3.37
N ILE A 266 3.24 10.72 2.06
CA ILE A 266 3.54 9.55 1.20
C ILE A 266 4.94 9.01 1.52
N ASN A 267 5.93 9.89 1.70
CA ASN A 267 7.27 9.52 2.10
C ASN A 267 7.32 9.02 3.54
N ALA A 268 6.58 9.62 4.47
CA ALA A 268 6.50 9.14 5.86
C ALA A 268 5.88 7.74 5.94
N ALA A 269 4.87 7.48 5.12
CA ALA A 269 4.21 6.20 5.02
C ALA A 269 5.12 5.12 4.42
N SER A 270 5.83 5.45 3.32
CA SER A 270 6.71 4.50 2.61
C SER A 270 8.05 4.25 3.29
N LEU A 271 8.57 5.25 4.00
CA LEU A 271 9.84 5.17 4.74
C LEU A 271 9.65 4.86 6.22
N SER A 272 8.42 4.59 6.70
CA SER A 272 8.14 4.40 8.13
C SER A 272 9.07 3.43 8.85
N SER A 273 9.51 2.35 8.18
CA SER A 273 10.48 1.38 8.71
C SER A 273 11.95 1.82 8.65
N GLN A 274 12.25 2.87 7.88
CA GLN A 274 13.59 3.41 7.62
C GLN A 274 13.85 4.77 8.29
N LEU A 275 12.81 5.44 8.78
CA LEU A 275 12.93 6.73 9.46
C LEU A 275 13.52 6.52 10.86
N MET A 276 14.68 7.12 11.10
CA MET A 276 15.41 7.07 12.39
C MET A 276 14.75 7.93 13.49
N ARG A 277 13.71 8.71 13.16
CA ARG A 277 13.02 9.64 14.08
C ARG A 277 11.53 9.65 13.76
N ASP A 278 10.73 9.77 14.81
CA ASP A 278 9.32 10.09 14.70
C ASP A 278 9.18 11.54 14.22
N TYR A 279 8.30 11.76 13.24
CA TYR A 279 8.01 13.09 12.71
C TYR A 279 6.63 13.51 13.17
N ASP A 280 6.56 14.72 13.72
CA ASP A 280 5.30 15.33 14.11
C ASP A 280 4.96 16.49 13.19
N VAL A 281 3.67 16.67 12.94
CA VAL A 281 3.13 17.82 12.24
C VAL A 281 2.29 18.63 13.23
N THR A 282 2.34 19.95 13.15
CA THR A 282 1.49 20.81 13.99
C THR A 282 0.22 21.16 13.22
N ASP A 283 -0.94 21.02 13.86
CA ASP A 283 -2.23 21.45 13.29
C ASP A 283 -2.45 22.96 13.43
N SER A 284 -3.51 23.48 12.80
CA SER A 284 -3.93 24.88 12.89
C SER A 284 -4.24 25.37 14.32
N LYS A 285 -4.42 24.44 15.28
CA LYS A 285 -4.74 24.70 16.69
C LYS A 285 -3.50 24.59 17.59
N GLY A 286 -2.32 24.33 17.03
CA GLY A 286 -1.07 24.17 17.75
C GLY A 286 -0.86 22.79 18.38
N ASN A 287 -1.70 21.81 18.08
CA ASN A 287 -1.52 20.44 18.56
C ASN A 287 -0.52 19.68 17.70
N THR A 288 0.31 18.89 18.36
CA THR A 288 1.25 17.98 17.74
C THR A 288 0.53 16.71 17.30
N ILE A 289 0.60 16.41 16.00
CA ILE A 289 0.01 15.26 15.33
C ILE A 289 1.15 14.34 14.88
N PRO A 290 1.28 13.13 15.45
CA PRO A 290 2.34 12.21 15.08
C PRO A 290 2.08 11.54 13.71
N LEU A 291 3.09 11.47 12.86
CA LEU A 291 3.09 10.74 11.58
C LEU A 291 3.44 9.26 11.79
N GLU A 292 2.59 8.57 12.55
CA GLU A 292 2.74 7.13 12.76
C GLU A 292 1.97 6.33 11.71
N ILE A 293 2.51 5.15 11.36
CA ILE A 293 1.91 4.26 10.35
C ILE A 293 0.46 3.91 10.63
N GLY A 294 0.08 3.72 11.90
CA GLY A 294 -1.30 3.43 12.30
C GLY A 294 -2.26 4.57 11.99
N ARG A 295 -1.83 5.82 12.19
CA ARG A 295 -2.64 7.02 11.90
C ARG A 295 -2.71 7.29 10.40
N ILE A 296 -1.61 7.11 9.68
CA ILE A 296 -1.57 7.20 8.20
C ILE A 296 -2.48 6.13 7.59
N ARG A 297 -2.39 4.88 8.06
CA ARG A 297 -3.30 3.80 7.65
C ARG A 297 -4.75 4.25 7.82
N LYS A 298 -5.11 4.68 9.02
CA LYS A 298 -6.47 5.13 9.32
C LYS A 298 -6.91 6.24 8.36
N PHE A 299 -6.07 7.24 8.11
CA PHE A 299 -6.37 8.34 7.19
C PHE A 299 -6.72 7.87 5.77
N PHE A 300 -5.92 6.98 5.17
CA PHE A 300 -6.21 6.48 3.83
C PHE A 300 -7.46 5.57 3.79
N PHE A 301 -7.71 4.78 4.83
CA PHE A 301 -8.98 4.05 4.95
C PHE A 301 -10.17 4.98 5.18
N ASP A 302 -10.00 6.10 5.90
CA ASP A 302 -11.03 7.12 6.05
C ASP A 302 -11.36 7.79 4.71
N ILE A 303 -10.39 7.93 3.80
CA ILE A 303 -10.63 8.36 2.41
C ILE A 303 -11.43 7.31 1.63
N LEU A 304 -11.05 6.03 1.72
CA LEU A 304 -11.78 4.93 1.05
C LEU A 304 -13.24 4.84 1.52
N ASP A 305 -13.43 4.84 2.83
CA ASP A 305 -14.74 4.74 3.47
C ASP A 305 -15.59 6.02 3.31
N GLY A 306 -15.04 7.09 2.71
CA GLY A 306 -15.71 8.38 2.51
C GLY A 306 -15.91 9.19 3.78
N ARG A 307 -15.21 8.85 4.87
CA ARG A 307 -15.16 9.64 6.11
C ARG A 307 -14.34 10.92 5.94
N VAL A 308 -13.29 10.86 5.12
CA VAL A 308 -12.54 12.03 4.62
C VAL A 308 -12.93 12.22 3.16
N VAL A 309 -13.56 13.34 2.86
CA VAL A 309 -13.99 13.68 1.49
C VAL A 309 -12.98 14.66 0.89
N ILE A 310 -12.38 14.25 -0.22
CA ILE A 310 -11.52 15.11 -1.03
C ILE A 310 -12.40 15.81 -2.08
N ARG A 311 -12.28 17.14 -2.17
CA ARG A 311 -12.99 17.95 -3.17
C ARG A 311 -12.57 17.55 -4.57
N GLU A 312 -13.54 17.47 -5.48
CA GLU A 312 -13.27 17.30 -6.90
C GLU A 312 -12.91 18.65 -7.54
N ILE A 313 -11.86 18.65 -8.36
CA ILE A 313 -11.46 19.81 -9.16
C ILE A 313 -11.52 19.45 -10.63
N ASP A 314 -11.97 20.42 -11.43
CA ASP A 314 -11.84 20.28 -12.88
C ASP A 314 -10.36 20.39 -13.24
N GLY A 315 -9.80 19.31 -13.75
CA GLY A 315 -8.41 19.27 -14.20
C GLY A 315 -8.20 19.94 -15.57
N ASN A 316 -9.18 20.71 -16.07
CA ASN A 316 -9.02 21.52 -17.27
C ASN A 316 -8.11 22.72 -16.97
N ILE A 317 -7.10 22.90 -17.82
CA ILE A 317 -6.20 24.05 -17.74
C ILE A 317 -6.63 25.05 -18.80
N ASP A 318 -6.86 26.30 -18.40
CA ASP A 318 -7.05 27.39 -19.37
C ASP A 318 -5.75 27.63 -20.15
N PHE A 319 -5.80 27.38 -21.46
CA PHE A 319 -4.68 27.58 -22.35
C PHE A 319 -4.22 29.03 -22.44
N GLU A 320 -5.10 30.00 -22.19
CA GLU A 320 -4.74 31.41 -22.23
C GLU A 320 -3.90 31.83 -21.01
N GLU A 321 -4.18 31.26 -19.83
CA GLU A 321 -3.34 31.46 -18.63
C GLU A 321 -1.94 30.84 -18.80
N LEU A 322 -1.86 29.66 -19.42
CA LEU A 322 -0.58 29.00 -19.73
C LEU A 322 0.26 29.82 -20.72
N LYS A 323 -0.35 30.28 -21.84
CA LYS A 323 0.36 31.10 -22.84
C LYS A 323 0.89 32.40 -22.25
N ALA A 324 0.13 33.05 -21.36
CA ALA A 324 0.56 34.29 -20.72
C ALA A 324 1.83 34.12 -19.86
N LYS A 325 2.07 32.93 -19.29
CA LYS A 325 3.27 32.63 -18.52
C LYS A 325 4.49 32.26 -19.36
N TYR A 326 4.31 31.61 -20.52
CA TYR A 326 5.43 31.21 -21.40
C TYR A 326 5.89 32.31 -22.36
N ASN A 327 5.07 33.33 -22.60
CA ASN A 327 5.41 34.47 -23.47
C ASN A 327 6.00 35.68 -22.73
N ASN A 328 6.43 35.50 -21.48
CA ASN A 328 7.18 36.50 -20.70
C ASN A 328 8.60 36.00 -20.39
#